data_AF-A0A9E6JX67-F1
#
_entry.id   AF-A0A9E6JX67-F1
#
_cell.length_a   1.000
_cell.length_b   1.000
_cell.length_c   1.000
_cell.angle_alpha   90.00
_cell.angle_beta   90.00
_cell.angle_gamma   90.00
#
_symmetry.space_group_name_H-M   'P 1'
#
loop_
_entity.id
_entity.type
_entity.pdbx_description
1 polymer ?
#
loop_
_entity_poly.entity_id
_entity_poly.type
_entity_poly.pdbx_seq_one_letter_code
_entity_poly.pdbx_strand_id
1 'polypeptide(L)'
;MRMVRLFSFSALFFLLSIVVIPAFAQQKELPSPSLQNIDQNWLRQVQRNIGRSEYFIQWQENVSAYQSPNRAQSLRFTYYENGFKAQPRAGGDEWQAEFRLKTIDRGEKELPIEKMVLTAEENTLKASNSDFDIHYRNDEKGMRQDFIIKQRPNGRKTLRLNFATILDRARLNVNADEIVVSHKGAHDSNVMRYTNLKVWDATGNGLRAWMEKTGDMSFAIVVEDKDAVYPVTVDPLSTSPNWMAESDQGTAYFGWSVGTAGDVNGDGFSDVIVGVPLYDNGENNEGRAYVYHGSGTGLSGTPSWTAESNQASAELGISVGTAGDVNGDGYSDVIVGAYGSNNAYVYHGSGSGVST
;
A
#
# COMPACT_ATOMS: atom_id res chain seq x y z
N MET A 1 46.64 11.02 49.78
CA MET A 1 47.40 11.10 51.04
C MET A 1 47.97 12.53 51.10
N ARG A 2 47.46 13.49 51.88
CA ARG A 2 46.77 13.48 53.16
C ARG A 2 45.57 14.46 53.17
N MET A 3 44.59 14.11 54.00
CA MET A 3 43.67 14.99 54.74
C MET A 3 44.44 16.17 55.41
N VAL A 4 43.80 17.28 55.80
CA VAL A 4 43.14 17.37 57.11
C VAL A 4 42.38 18.71 57.21
N ARG A 5 41.12 18.60 57.65
CA ARG A 5 40.21 19.64 58.16
C ARG A 5 40.74 20.23 59.47
N LEU A 6 40.09 21.29 59.96
CA LEU A 6 39.75 21.62 61.37
C LEU A 6 40.00 23.14 61.61
N PHE A 7 39.23 23.98 62.32
CA PHE A 7 38.00 24.00 63.15
C PHE A 7 37.57 25.50 63.19
N SER A 8 36.30 25.88 63.03
CA SER A 8 35.23 26.10 64.05
C SER A 8 35.27 27.41 64.87
N PHE A 9 34.06 27.91 65.17
CA PHE A 9 33.57 29.04 66.01
C PHE A 9 33.41 30.40 65.30
N SER A 10 32.20 30.89 64.92
CA SER A 10 30.88 31.06 65.58
C SER A 10 30.77 32.32 66.46
N ALA A 11 30.09 33.34 65.93
CA ALA A 11 29.25 34.37 66.59
C ALA A 11 28.88 35.43 65.52
N LEU A 12 27.75 36.13 65.48
CA LEU A 12 26.39 36.00 66.00
C LEU A 12 25.61 37.09 65.22
N PHE A 13 24.50 36.71 64.60
CA PHE A 13 23.37 37.50 64.07
C PHE A 13 23.40 39.04 64.03
N PHE A 14 23.13 39.60 62.85
CA PHE A 14 22.07 40.61 62.67
C PHE A 14 21.33 40.36 61.34
N LEU A 15 20.00 40.24 61.43
CA LEU A 15 19.10 40.03 60.30
C LEU A 15 19.16 41.22 59.34
N LEU A 16 19.40 40.96 58.06
CA LEU A 16 18.98 41.84 56.97
C LEU A 16 18.11 41.01 56.02
N SER A 17 16.81 41.29 56.04
CA SER A 17 15.81 40.66 55.19
C SER A 17 16.07 41.04 53.73
N ILE A 18 16.73 40.14 52.98
CA ILE A 18 16.78 40.23 51.51
C ILE A 18 15.45 39.67 50.98
N VAL A 19 14.61 40.56 50.47
CA VAL A 19 13.45 40.18 49.66
C VAL A 19 13.98 39.57 48.37
N VAL A 20 13.91 38.24 48.28
CA VAL A 20 14.06 37.50 47.02
C VAL A 20 12.76 37.70 46.26
N ILE A 21 12.78 38.51 45.21
CA ILE A 21 11.71 38.53 44.21
C ILE A 21 11.91 37.29 43.34
N PRO A 22 11.00 36.31 43.32
CA PRO A 22 11.05 35.28 42.30
C PRO A 22 10.65 35.92 40.98
N ALA A 23 11.58 36.02 40.04
CA ALA A 23 11.28 36.32 38.66
C ALA A 23 10.54 35.11 38.05
N PHE A 24 9.22 35.05 38.26
CA PHE A 24 8.35 34.28 37.39
C PHE A 24 8.38 34.96 36.02
N ALA A 25 9.25 34.49 35.13
CA ALA A 25 9.11 34.77 33.71
C ALA A 25 7.82 34.05 33.26
N GLN A 26 6.73 34.81 33.22
CA GLN A 26 5.49 34.39 32.59
C GLN A 26 5.84 34.14 31.12
N GLN A 27 5.94 32.86 30.74
CA GLN A 27 6.03 32.46 29.35
C GLN A 27 4.75 32.98 28.72
N LYS A 28 4.86 34.10 28.00
CA LYS A 28 3.75 34.67 27.25
C LYS A 28 3.42 33.63 26.20
N GLU A 29 2.45 32.76 26.49
CA GLU A 29 1.85 31.90 25.49
C GLU A 29 1.49 32.83 24.34
N LEU A 30 2.24 32.70 23.24
CA LEU A 30 1.82 33.26 21.98
C LEU A 30 0.44 32.67 21.74
N PRO A 31 -0.59 33.48 21.46
CA PRO A 31 -1.92 32.95 21.23
C PRO A 31 -1.79 31.84 20.18
N SER A 32 -2.26 30.63 20.52
CA SER A 32 -2.41 29.58 19.53
C SER A 32 -3.21 30.21 18.38
N PRO A 33 -2.68 30.23 17.14
CA PRO A 33 -3.38 30.88 16.05
C PRO A 33 -4.76 30.23 15.95
N SER A 34 -5.80 31.01 16.22
CA SER A 34 -7.15 30.53 16.04
C SER A 34 -7.31 30.20 14.55
N LEU A 35 -7.59 28.93 14.25
CA LEU A 35 -7.84 28.42 12.89
C LEU A 35 -9.18 28.94 12.33
N GLN A 36 -9.55 30.18 12.64
CA GLN A 36 -10.90 30.70 12.43
C GLN A 36 -11.14 31.37 11.08
N ASN A 37 -10.20 31.31 10.14
CA ASN A 37 -10.44 31.76 8.76
C ASN A 37 -9.49 31.07 7.77
N ILE A 38 -9.40 29.73 7.80
CA ILE A 38 -8.81 29.02 6.68
C ILE A 38 -9.83 29.05 5.53
N ASP A 39 -9.48 29.73 4.44
CA ASP A 39 -10.25 29.65 3.20
C ASP A 39 -10.38 28.17 2.79
N GLN A 40 -11.61 27.67 2.80
CA GLN A 40 -11.91 26.27 2.48
C GLN A 40 -11.50 25.91 1.05
N ASN A 41 -11.43 26.89 0.14
CA ASN A 41 -10.90 26.67 -1.22
C ASN A 41 -9.40 26.46 -1.20
N TRP A 42 -8.68 27.28 -0.44
CA TRP A 42 -7.24 27.12 -0.23
C TRP A 42 -6.92 25.78 0.44
N LEU A 43 -7.65 25.39 1.49
CA LEU A 43 -7.45 24.11 2.18
C LEU A 43 -7.66 22.93 1.23
N ARG A 44 -8.74 22.93 0.44
CA ARG A 44 -8.98 21.92 -0.60
C ARG A 44 -7.87 21.90 -1.64
N GLN A 45 -7.33 23.05 -2.02
CA GLN A 45 -6.22 23.12 -2.98
C GLN A 45 -4.92 22.56 -2.40
N VAL A 46 -4.59 22.88 -1.15
CA VAL A 46 -3.42 22.32 -0.45
C VAL A 46 -3.56 20.81 -0.31
N GLN A 47 -4.72 20.31 0.12
CA GLN A 47 -4.97 18.88 0.23
C GLN A 47 -4.85 18.16 -1.12
N ARG A 48 -5.36 18.75 -2.21
CA ARG A 48 -5.18 18.22 -3.58
C ARG A 48 -3.73 18.24 -4.01
N ASN A 49 -2.99 19.30 -3.71
CA ASN A 49 -1.58 19.41 -4.07
C ASN A 49 -0.72 18.39 -3.31
N ILE A 50 -0.99 18.21 -2.01
CA ILE A 50 -0.34 17.17 -1.19
C ILE A 50 -0.68 15.79 -1.76
N GLY A 51 -1.96 15.50 -2.02
CA GLY A 51 -2.39 14.23 -2.60
C GLY A 51 -1.75 13.94 -3.95
N ARG A 52 -1.61 14.95 -4.83
CA ARG A 52 -0.91 14.80 -6.12
C ARG A 52 0.60 14.61 -5.95
N SER A 53 1.21 15.30 -4.99
CA SER A 53 2.65 15.17 -4.72
C SER A 53 3.04 13.78 -4.22
N GLU A 54 2.10 13.04 -3.62
CA GLU A 54 2.32 11.65 -3.21
C GLU A 54 2.50 10.67 -4.39
N TYR A 55 2.37 11.14 -5.64
CA TYR A 55 2.67 10.36 -6.84
C TYR A 55 3.97 10.80 -7.54
N PHE A 56 4.58 11.89 -7.10
CA PHE A 56 5.76 12.43 -7.76
C PHE A 56 6.97 11.51 -7.59
N ILE A 57 7.74 11.35 -8.67
CA ILE A 57 8.97 10.57 -8.72
C ILE A 57 10.12 11.54 -8.49
N GLN A 58 10.77 11.41 -7.33
CA GLN A 58 11.80 12.34 -6.87
C GLN A 58 13.05 11.60 -6.43
N TRP A 59 14.21 12.21 -6.65
CA TRP A 59 15.48 11.70 -6.13
C TRP A 59 15.47 11.71 -4.59
N GLN A 60 15.87 10.60 -3.99
CA GLN A 60 15.97 10.43 -2.55
C GLN A 60 17.43 10.10 -2.18
N GLU A 61 18.10 11.04 -1.51
CA GLU A 61 19.53 10.91 -1.16
C GLU A 61 19.81 9.74 -0.20
N ASN A 62 18.87 9.41 0.68
CA ASN A 62 19.03 8.33 1.66
C ASN A 62 19.08 6.93 1.04
N VAL A 63 18.53 6.76 -0.16
CA VAL A 63 18.55 5.48 -0.90
C VAL A 63 19.27 5.60 -2.24
N SER A 64 19.83 6.78 -2.56
CA SER A 64 20.51 7.09 -3.81
C SER A 64 19.74 6.64 -5.05
N ALA A 65 18.43 6.90 -5.08
CA ALA A 65 17.55 6.47 -6.15
C ALA A 65 16.34 7.39 -6.27
N TYR A 66 15.69 7.38 -7.43
CA TYR A 66 14.37 7.96 -7.57
C TYR A 66 13.35 7.10 -6.82
N GLN A 67 12.45 7.72 -6.05
CA GLN A 67 11.33 7.05 -5.42
C GLN A 67 10.04 7.82 -5.62
N SER A 68 8.93 7.10 -5.53
CA SER A 68 7.61 7.70 -5.33
C SER A 68 6.78 6.86 -4.37
N PRO A 69 5.97 7.48 -3.49
CA PRO A 69 4.83 6.80 -2.91
C PRO A 69 3.78 6.51 -4.01
N ASN A 70 2.84 5.63 -3.70
CA ASN A 70 1.57 5.53 -4.38
C ASN A 70 0.51 5.27 -3.32
N ARG A 71 -0.21 6.31 -2.92
CA ARG A 71 -1.18 6.22 -1.82
C ARG A 71 -2.37 5.33 -2.18
N ALA A 72 -2.92 5.47 -3.38
CA ALA A 72 -4.06 4.67 -3.83
C ALA A 72 -3.75 3.17 -3.84
N GLN A 73 -2.49 2.80 -4.11
CA GLN A 73 -2.04 1.41 -4.10
C GLN A 73 -1.38 0.98 -2.78
N SER A 74 -1.24 1.87 -1.79
CA SER A 74 -0.46 1.63 -0.57
C SER A 74 0.96 1.10 -0.80
N LEU A 75 1.58 1.46 -1.93
CA LEU A 75 2.92 1.03 -2.34
C LEU A 75 3.93 2.18 -2.29
N ARG A 76 5.21 1.82 -2.24
CA ARG A 76 6.34 2.70 -2.57
C ARG A 76 7.16 2.04 -3.65
N PHE A 77 7.51 2.83 -4.66
CA PHE A 77 8.38 2.40 -5.75
C PHE A 77 9.76 3.05 -5.62
N THR A 78 10.81 2.26 -5.77
CA THR A 78 12.17 2.73 -6.06
C THR A 78 12.46 2.42 -7.51
N TYR A 79 12.90 3.42 -8.26
CA TYR A 79 13.15 3.29 -9.69
C TYR A 79 14.64 3.20 -9.98
N TYR A 80 14.95 2.38 -10.97
CA TYR A 80 16.30 2.17 -11.47
C TYR A 80 16.32 2.27 -13.00
N GLU A 81 17.52 2.39 -13.56
CA GLU A 81 17.71 2.46 -15.01
C GLU A 81 17.11 1.29 -15.78
N ASN A 82 17.04 0.11 -15.17
CA ASN A 82 16.59 -1.12 -15.80
C ASN A 82 15.47 -1.81 -15.03
N GLY A 83 14.75 -1.10 -14.17
CA GLY A 83 13.68 -1.74 -13.40
C GLY A 83 13.20 -0.93 -12.21
N PHE A 84 12.47 -1.60 -11.34
CA PHE A 84 11.93 -0.98 -10.14
C PHE A 84 11.88 -1.97 -8.98
N LYS A 85 11.75 -1.45 -7.77
CA LYS A 85 11.41 -2.18 -6.55
C LYS A 85 10.10 -1.65 -6.00
N ALA A 86 9.21 -2.55 -5.60
CA ALA A 86 7.98 -2.26 -4.88
C ALA A 86 8.07 -2.79 -3.43
N GLN A 87 7.47 -2.05 -2.50
CA GLN A 87 7.35 -2.38 -1.08
C GLN A 87 6.16 -1.63 -0.47
N PRO A 88 5.70 -1.98 0.74
CA PRO A 88 4.68 -1.20 1.46
C PRO A 88 5.05 0.28 1.60
N ARG A 89 4.04 1.16 1.52
CA ARG A 89 4.24 2.62 1.65
C ARG A 89 4.59 3.06 3.07
N ALA A 90 3.90 2.48 4.05
CA ALA A 90 4.11 2.67 5.49
C ALA A 90 4.94 1.49 6.02
N GLY A 91 5.87 1.74 6.95
CA GLY A 91 6.82 0.72 7.41
C GLY A 91 6.18 -0.44 8.18
N GLY A 92 6.89 -1.56 8.32
CA GLY A 92 6.38 -2.78 8.99
C GLY A 92 7.05 -4.09 8.54
N ASP A 93 6.26 -5.17 8.39
CA ASP A 93 6.68 -6.48 7.85
C ASP A 93 6.90 -6.38 6.33
N GLU A 94 7.91 -5.59 5.94
CA GLU A 94 8.11 -5.09 4.58
C GLU A 94 8.57 -6.20 3.64
N TRP A 95 7.60 -6.82 2.96
CA TRP A 95 7.89 -7.52 1.72
C TRP A 95 8.51 -6.57 0.71
N GLN A 96 9.39 -7.11 -0.13
CA GLN A 96 9.99 -6.38 -1.24
C GLN A 96 9.96 -7.25 -2.49
N ALA A 97 9.62 -6.63 -3.62
CA ALA A 97 9.71 -7.26 -4.92
C ALA A 97 10.37 -6.30 -5.91
N GLU A 98 11.51 -6.72 -6.46
CA GLU A 98 12.29 -5.94 -7.40
C GLU A 98 12.34 -6.64 -8.74
N PHE A 99 11.94 -5.95 -9.81
CA PHE A 99 11.94 -6.47 -11.18
C PHE A 99 13.02 -5.73 -11.97
N ARG A 100 14.02 -6.47 -12.47
CA ARG A 100 15.14 -5.95 -13.24
C ARG A 100 15.16 -6.53 -14.64
N LEU A 101 14.95 -5.69 -15.63
CA LEU A 101 15.23 -6.01 -17.01
C LEU A 101 16.70 -6.39 -17.15
N LYS A 102 16.94 -7.61 -17.63
CA LYS A 102 18.27 -8.19 -17.85
C LYS A 102 18.68 -8.10 -19.31
N THR A 103 17.77 -8.43 -20.21
CA THR A 103 18.05 -8.45 -21.65
C THR A 103 16.78 -8.15 -22.44
N ILE A 104 16.96 -7.56 -23.63
CA ILE A 104 15.95 -7.54 -24.68
C ILE A 104 16.58 -8.20 -25.91
N ASP A 105 15.95 -9.24 -26.45
CA ASP A 105 16.51 -10.01 -27.56
C ASP A 105 15.45 -10.71 -28.42
N ARG A 106 15.90 -11.26 -29.56
CA ARG A 106 15.14 -12.15 -30.45
C ARG A 106 15.88 -13.47 -30.68
N GLY A 107 16.61 -13.96 -29.66
CA GLY A 107 17.36 -15.21 -29.64
C GLY A 107 18.79 -15.14 -30.19
N GLU A 108 19.32 -13.94 -30.44
CA GLU A 108 20.70 -13.69 -30.88
C GLU A 108 21.36 -12.60 -30.03
N LYS A 109 21.77 -11.47 -30.64
CA LYS A 109 22.45 -10.37 -29.95
C LYS A 109 21.47 -9.60 -29.06
N GLU A 110 21.77 -9.54 -27.77
CA GLU A 110 21.04 -8.78 -26.77
C GLU A 110 21.26 -7.26 -26.93
N LEU A 111 20.22 -6.47 -26.64
CA LEU A 111 20.35 -5.02 -26.50
C LEU A 111 21.07 -4.67 -25.19
N PRO A 112 22.05 -3.76 -25.20
CA PRO A 112 22.81 -3.39 -24.00
C PRO A 112 21.97 -2.56 -23.01
N ILE A 113 22.18 -2.78 -21.71
CA ILE A 113 21.47 -2.08 -20.62
C ILE A 113 22.34 -1.04 -19.90
N GLU A 114 23.65 -1.05 -20.12
CA GLU A 114 24.64 -0.48 -19.18
C GLU A 114 24.74 1.05 -19.09
N LYS A 115 23.99 1.82 -19.91
CA LYS A 115 23.98 3.28 -19.85
C LYS A 115 22.63 3.87 -20.20
N MET A 116 21.76 4.04 -19.20
CA MET A 116 20.53 4.80 -19.36
C MET A 116 20.69 6.22 -18.80
N VAL A 117 20.14 7.19 -19.50
CA VAL A 117 19.96 8.55 -18.98
C VAL A 117 18.59 8.60 -18.30
N LEU A 118 18.59 8.99 -17.02
CA LEU A 118 17.37 9.17 -16.23
C LEU A 118 16.91 10.62 -16.28
N THR A 119 15.63 10.86 -16.54
CA THR A 119 15.01 12.19 -16.51
C THR A 119 13.64 12.09 -15.85
N ALA A 120 13.44 12.81 -14.74
CA ALA A 120 12.19 12.81 -13.98
C ALA A 120 11.46 14.15 -14.15
N GLU A 121 10.13 14.08 -14.26
CA GLU A 121 9.25 15.24 -14.26
C GLU A 121 7.93 14.85 -13.58
N GLU A 122 7.60 15.55 -12.49
CA GLU A 122 6.43 15.28 -11.65
C GLU A 122 6.27 13.77 -11.32
N ASN A 123 5.25 13.12 -11.87
CA ASN A 123 4.91 11.71 -11.65
C ASN A 123 5.47 10.77 -12.72
N THR A 124 6.41 11.24 -13.54
CA THR A 124 7.04 10.47 -14.61
C THR A 124 8.55 10.38 -14.45
N LEU A 125 9.11 9.27 -14.91
CA LEU A 125 10.56 9.05 -15.02
C LEU A 125 10.83 8.32 -16.32
N LYS A 126 11.80 8.81 -17.09
CA LYS A 126 12.28 8.17 -18.31
C LYS A 126 13.70 7.68 -18.10
N ALA A 127 13.95 6.40 -18.39
CA ALA A 127 15.28 5.84 -18.59
C ALA A 127 15.49 5.62 -20.10
N SER A 128 16.57 6.14 -20.68
CA SER A 128 16.73 6.16 -22.14
C SER A 128 18.16 5.84 -22.58
N ASN A 129 18.30 5.00 -23.63
CA ASN A 129 19.55 4.81 -24.35
C ASN A 129 19.32 4.83 -25.88
N SER A 130 20.30 4.41 -26.68
CA SER A 130 20.16 4.38 -28.15
C SER A 130 19.12 3.39 -28.67
N ASP A 131 18.86 2.31 -27.94
CA ASP A 131 18.15 1.13 -28.43
C ASP A 131 16.71 1.06 -27.92
N PHE A 132 16.46 1.53 -26.70
CA PHE A 132 15.12 1.55 -26.09
C PHE A 132 14.97 2.64 -25.03
N ASP A 133 13.70 2.91 -24.70
CA ASP A 133 13.31 3.74 -23.56
C ASP A 133 12.49 2.91 -22.57
N ILE A 134 12.59 3.23 -21.29
CA ILE A 134 11.65 2.81 -20.24
C ILE A 134 10.98 4.06 -19.71
N HIS A 135 9.66 4.15 -19.81
CA HIS A 135 8.88 5.24 -19.23
C HIS A 135 8.09 4.73 -18.04
N TYR A 136 8.31 5.33 -16.88
CA TYR A 136 7.55 5.12 -15.68
C TYR A 136 6.54 6.24 -15.53
N ARG A 137 5.29 5.91 -15.21
CA ARG A 137 4.25 6.87 -14.81
C ARG A 137 3.53 6.34 -13.58
N ASN A 138 3.55 7.12 -12.50
CA ASN A 138 2.89 6.79 -11.26
C ASN A 138 1.62 7.61 -11.09
N ASP A 139 0.47 6.95 -10.96
CA ASP A 139 -0.82 7.61 -10.78
C ASP A 139 -1.72 6.77 -9.85
N GLU A 140 -2.95 7.22 -9.62
CA GLU A 140 -3.90 6.54 -8.72
C GLU A 140 -4.17 5.07 -9.13
N LYS A 141 -4.01 4.70 -10.40
CA LYS A 141 -4.20 3.32 -10.89
C LYS A 141 -3.01 2.42 -10.57
N GLY A 142 -1.85 3.02 -10.28
CA GLY A 142 -0.60 2.33 -10.01
C GLY A 142 0.60 2.91 -10.76
N MET A 143 1.66 2.11 -10.86
CA MET A 143 2.87 2.47 -11.58
C MET A 143 2.89 1.74 -12.93
N ARG A 144 2.72 2.48 -14.01
CA ARG A 144 2.83 1.99 -15.38
C ARG A 144 4.30 2.03 -15.82
N GLN A 145 4.74 1.00 -16.54
CA GLN A 145 6.11 0.88 -17.03
C GLN A 145 6.11 0.54 -18.53
N ASP A 146 6.22 1.55 -19.39
CA ASP A 146 6.29 1.35 -20.83
C ASP A 146 7.72 1.04 -21.25
N PHE A 147 7.92 0.00 -22.06
CA PHE A 147 9.19 -0.26 -22.76
C PHE A 147 9.00 0.07 -24.24
N ILE A 148 9.72 1.08 -24.75
CA ILE A 148 9.69 1.48 -26.16
C ILE A 148 10.96 0.97 -26.83
N ILE A 149 10.86 -0.14 -27.55
CA ILE A 149 11.97 -0.72 -28.29
C ILE A 149 12.05 0.01 -29.62
N LYS A 150 13.14 0.75 -29.88
CA LYS A 150 13.24 1.70 -31.00
C LYS A 150 13.42 1.01 -32.35
N GLN A 151 14.15 -0.10 -32.36
CA GLN A 151 14.45 -0.87 -33.57
C GLN A 151 14.34 -2.37 -33.29
N ARG A 152 14.05 -3.14 -34.34
CA ARG A 152 13.93 -4.59 -34.24
C ARG A 152 15.28 -5.23 -33.84
N PRO A 153 15.37 -5.95 -32.71
CA PRO A 153 16.58 -6.67 -32.35
C PRO A 153 16.93 -7.76 -33.36
N ASN A 154 18.23 -8.06 -33.46
CA ASN A 154 18.71 -9.17 -34.31
C ASN A 154 18.15 -10.51 -33.81
N GLY A 155 17.85 -11.39 -34.77
CA GLY A 155 17.37 -12.74 -34.49
C GLY A 155 16.11 -13.12 -35.26
N ARG A 156 15.68 -14.36 -35.06
CA ARG A 156 14.51 -14.96 -35.74
C ARG A 156 13.42 -15.41 -34.78
N LYS A 157 13.65 -15.35 -33.47
CA LYS A 157 12.64 -15.70 -32.46
C LYS A 157 11.70 -14.51 -32.20
N THR A 158 10.68 -14.73 -31.39
CA THR A 158 9.84 -13.66 -30.84
C THR A 158 10.66 -12.70 -29.99
N LEU A 159 10.22 -11.44 -29.92
CA LEU A 159 10.80 -10.44 -29.04
C LEU A 159 10.57 -10.84 -27.58
N ARG A 160 11.64 -10.81 -26.78
CA ARG A 160 11.59 -11.13 -25.35
C ARG A 160 12.22 -10.00 -24.54
N LEU A 161 11.53 -9.59 -23.49
CA LEU A 161 12.07 -8.77 -22.41
C LEU A 161 12.24 -9.70 -21.21
N ASN A 162 13.48 -10.03 -20.88
CA ASN A 162 13.78 -10.98 -19.81
C ASN A 162 14.08 -10.23 -18.52
N PHE A 163 13.43 -10.64 -17.43
CA PHE A 163 13.53 -10.02 -16.12
C PHE A 163 14.11 -10.98 -15.10
N ALA A 164 15.01 -10.47 -14.26
CA ALA A 164 15.36 -11.09 -12.99
C ALA A 164 14.54 -10.44 -11.87
N THR A 165 14.21 -11.21 -10.85
CA THR A 165 13.46 -10.74 -9.69
C THR A 165 14.27 -10.91 -8.42
N ILE A 166 14.25 -9.92 -7.53
CA ILE A 166 14.79 -10.04 -6.17
C ILE A 166 13.61 -9.90 -5.21
N LEU A 167 13.41 -10.92 -4.38
CA LEU A 167 12.26 -11.03 -3.49
C LEU A 167 12.74 -11.13 -2.05
N ASP A 168 12.18 -10.31 -1.17
CA ASP A 168 12.33 -10.44 0.27
C ASP A 168 10.95 -10.55 0.91
N ARG A 169 10.74 -11.58 1.74
CA ARG A 169 9.43 -11.97 2.27
C ARG A 169 8.32 -11.94 1.20
N ALA A 170 8.63 -12.29 -0.05
CA ALA A 170 7.67 -12.28 -1.15
C ALA A 170 7.77 -13.56 -1.99
N ARG A 171 6.67 -13.89 -2.67
CA ARG A 171 6.58 -14.95 -3.68
C ARG A 171 6.01 -14.38 -4.97
N LEU A 172 6.28 -15.07 -6.07
CA LEU A 172 5.88 -14.63 -7.39
C LEU A 172 5.18 -15.76 -8.13
N ASN A 173 3.99 -15.47 -8.66
CA ASN A 173 3.23 -16.37 -9.51
C ASN A 173 3.08 -15.71 -10.89
N VAL A 174 3.61 -16.35 -11.94
CA VAL A 174 3.55 -15.84 -13.32
C VAL A 174 2.47 -16.58 -14.08
N ASN A 175 1.50 -15.82 -14.57
CA ASN A 175 0.49 -16.26 -15.53
C ASN A 175 0.69 -15.52 -16.86
N ALA A 176 -0.01 -15.96 -17.91
CA ALA A 176 0.09 -15.33 -19.23
C ALA A 176 -0.28 -13.84 -19.23
N ASP A 177 -1.27 -13.44 -18.44
CA ASP A 177 -1.83 -12.08 -18.44
C ASP A 177 -1.38 -11.22 -17.25
N GLU A 178 -0.83 -11.84 -16.21
CA GLU A 178 -0.40 -11.15 -15.01
C GLU A 178 0.68 -11.89 -14.22
N ILE A 179 1.45 -11.11 -13.46
CA ILE A 179 2.30 -11.60 -12.38
C ILE A 179 1.73 -11.14 -11.06
N VAL A 180 1.51 -12.09 -10.15
CA VAL A 180 1.05 -11.81 -8.79
C VAL A 180 2.22 -11.94 -7.82
N VAL A 181 2.46 -10.87 -7.06
CA VAL A 181 3.38 -10.86 -5.93
C VAL A 181 2.55 -11.08 -4.66
N SER A 182 2.94 -12.06 -3.87
CA SER A 182 2.30 -12.36 -2.59
C SER A 182 3.27 -12.21 -1.42
N HIS A 183 2.81 -11.71 -0.28
CA HIS A 183 3.58 -11.71 0.96
C HIS A 183 3.87 -13.15 1.39
N LYS A 184 5.10 -13.45 1.80
CA LYS A 184 5.53 -14.75 2.31
C LYS A 184 5.52 -14.70 3.84
N GLY A 185 4.38 -14.99 4.44
CA GLY A 185 4.19 -14.99 5.89
C GLY A 185 3.31 -16.14 6.38
N ALA A 186 2.72 -16.01 7.58
CA ALA A 186 1.74 -16.97 8.10
C ALA A 186 0.47 -17.03 7.24
N HIS A 187 0.20 -15.97 6.47
CA HIS A 187 -0.87 -15.89 5.48
C HIS A 187 -0.31 -15.32 4.18
N ASP A 188 -0.43 -16.08 3.09
CA ASP A 188 -0.06 -15.60 1.76
C ASP A 188 -1.16 -14.61 1.29
N SER A 189 -0.85 -13.30 1.25
CA SER A 189 -1.74 -12.25 0.73
C SER A 189 -1.19 -11.67 -0.57
N ASN A 190 -2.06 -11.36 -1.54
CA ASN A 190 -1.65 -10.81 -2.84
C ASN A 190 -1.41 -9.31 -2.75
N VAL A 191 -0.16 -8.90 -2.67
CA VAL A 191 0.24 -7.52 -2.34
C VAL A 191 0.50 -6.63 -3.55
N MET A 192 0.78 -7.22 -4.71
CA MET A 192 0.94 -6.47 -5.97
C MET A 192 0.63 -7.37 -7.16
N ARG A 193 0.07 -6.78 -8.21
CA ARG A 193 -0.16 -7.38 -9.53
C ARG A 193 0.58 -6.56 -10.57
N TYR A 194 1.27 -7.24 -11.48
CA TYR A 194 1.85 -6.67 -12.69
C TYR A 194 1.05 -7.22 -13.86
N THR A 195 0.16 -6.41 -14.41
CA THR A 195 -1.00 -6.83 -15.22
C THR A 195 -1.31 -5.82 -16.32
N ASN A 196 -2.45 -5.98 -17.01
CA ASN A 196 -2.94 -5.07 -18.05
C ASN A 196 -1.92 -4.86 -19.16
N LEU A 197 -1.21 -5.93 -19.52
CA LEU A 197 -0.20 -5.93 -20.57
C LEU A 197 -0.85 -5.58 -21.91
N LYS A 198 -0.45 -4.45 -22.47
CA LYS A 198 -0.82 -4.03 -23.81
C LYS A 198 0.42 -3.81 -24.64
N VAL A 199 0.38 -4.26 -25.89
CA VAL A 199 1.53 -4.11 -26.80
C VAL A 199 1.04 -3.64 -28.14
N TRP A 200 1.71 -2.65 -28.71
CA TRP A 200 1.41 -2.13 -30.05
C TRP A 200 2.67 -1.71 -30.78
N ASP A 201 2.58 -1.68 -32.11
CA ASP A 201 3.64 -1.24 -33.01
C ASP A 201 3.52 0.25 -33.36
N ALA A 202 4.44 0.78 -34.17
CA ALA A 202 4.50 2.19 -34.56
C ALA A 202 3.29 2.69 -35.35
N THR A 203 2.51 1.77 -35.92
CA THR A 203 1.28 2.08 -36.65
C THR A 203 0.04 2.05 -35.74
N GLY A 204 0.22 1.67 -34.47
CA GLY A 204 -0.85 1.50 -33.49
C GLY A 204 -1.52 0.12 -33.55
N ASN A 205 -0.99 -0.82 -34.32
CA ASN A 205 -1.53 -2.19 -34.37
C ASN A 205 -1.20 -2.94 -33.08
N GLY A 206 -2.21 -3.51 -32.45
CA GLY A 206 -2.03 -4.37 -31.28
C GLY A 206 -1.25 -5.64 -31.64
N LEU A 207 -0.29 -6.01 -30.80
CA LEU A 207 0.51 -7.23 -30.92
C LEU A 207 0.12 -8.22 -29.83
N ARG A 208 0.11 -9.52 -30.16
CA ARG A 208 -0.08 -10.57 -29.17
C ARG A 208 1.15 -10.65 -28.27
N ALA A 209 0.91 -10.64 -26.96
CA ALA A 209 1.95 -10.73 -25.96
C ALA A 209 1.46 -11.48 -24.73
N TRP A 210 2.39 -12.05 -23.97
CA TRP A 210 2.10 -12.73 -22.70
C TRP A 210 3.32 -12.69 -21.77
N MET A 211 3.13 -13.06 -20.52
CA MET A 211 4.19 -13.27 -19.54
C MET A 211 4.40 -14.76 -19.29
N GLU A 212 5.65 -15.18 -19.09
CA GLU A 212 5.96 -16.57 -18.76
C GLU A 212 7.10 -16.67 -17.76
N LYS A 213 7.03 -17.68 -16.88
CA LYS A 213 8.11 -17.99 -15.94
C LYS A 213 9.30 -18.57 -16.72
N THR A 214 10.49 -18.02 -16.50
CA THR A 214 11.73 -18.50 -17.15
C THR A 214 12.70 -19.17 -16.18
N GLY A 215 12.43 -19.07 -14.87
CA GLY A 215 13.21 -19.64 -13.78
C GLY A 215 12.57 -19.27 -12.44
N ASP A 216 13.15 -19.70 -11.33
CA ASP A 216 12.54 -19.46 -10.00
C ASP A 216 12.48 -18.00 -9.59
N MET A 217 13.41 -17.20 -10.08
CA MET A 217 13.51 -15.76 -9.82
C MET A 217 13.59 -14.96 -11.13
N SER A 218 12.91 -15.44 -12.18
CA SER A 218 12.92 -14.78 -13.48
C SER A 218 11.66 -15.06 -14.28
N PHE A 219 11.27 -14.08 -15.08
CA PHE A 219 10.17 -14.17 -16.03
C PHE A 219 10.54 -13.45 -17.33
N ALA A 220 9.73 -13.62 -18.36
CA ALA A 220 9.84 -12.83 -19.58
C ALA A 220 8.46 -12.28 -19.98
N ILE A 221 8.47 -11.11 -20.59
CA ILE A 221 7.37 -10.65 -21.44
C ILE A 221 7.75 -11.04 -22.87
N VAL A 222 6.89 -11.81 -23.53
CA VAL A 222 7.09 -12.29 -24.90
C VAL A 222 6.11 -11.59 -25.83
N VAL A 223 6.61 -11.11 -26.96
CA VAL A 223 5.83 -10.38 -27.96
C VAL A 223 6.00 -11.05 -29.32
N GLU A 224 4.88 -11.35 -29.97
CA GLU A 224 4.85 -11.78 -31.36
C GLU A 224 5.06 -10.56 -32.28
N ASP A 225 6.32 -10.29 -32.63
CA ASP A 225 6.72 -9.08 -33.35
C ASP A 225 6.95 -9.30 -34.86
N LYS A 226 6.64 -10.48 -35.41
CA LYS A 226 7.04 -10.90 -36.77
C LYS A 226 6.80 -9.84 -37.84
N ASP A 227 5.62 -9.23 -37.85
CA ASP A 227 5.21 -8.24 -38.85
C ASP A 227 5.13 -6.81 -38.28
N ALA A 228 5.60 -6.60 -37.05
CA ALA A 228 5.53 -5.32 -36.36
C ALA A 228 6.41 -4.25 -37.01
N VAL A 229 5.88 -3.03 -37.10
CA VAL A 229 6.63 -1.83 -37.48
C VAL A 229 7.20 -1.18 -36.21
N TYR A 230 8.52 -1.02 -36.13
CA TYR A 230 9.15 -0.42 -34.95
C TYR A 230 9.07 1.11 -34.96
N PRO A 231 8.99 1.78 -33.78
CA PRO A 231 9.10 1.22 -32.43
C PRO A 231 7.93 0.33 -31.99
N VAL A 232 8.24 -0.68 -31.16
CA VAL A 232 7.23 -1.49 -30.45
C VAL A 232 7.17 -1.02 -29.01
N THR A 233 5.96 -0.77 -28.51
CA THR A 233 5.72 -0.36 -27.12
C THR A 233 5.09 -1.51 -26.35
N VAL A 234 5.69 -1.88 -25.22
CA VAL A 234 5.21 -2.90 -24.27
C VAL A 234 4.80 -2.19 -22.99
N ASP A 235 3.53 -2.24 -22.62
CA ASP A 235 2.93 -1.42 -21.56
C ASP A 235 2.18 -2.27 -20.51
N PRO A 236 2.90 -2.77 -19.49
CA PRO A 236 2.33 -3.33 -18.27
C PRO A 236 2.08 -2.30 -17.15
N LEU A 237 1.17 -2.65 -16.24
CA LEU A 237 0.77 -1.85 -15.07
C LEU A 237 1.03 -2.61 -13.75
N SER A 238 1.71 -1.96 -12.80
CA SER A 238 1.87 -2.40 -11.42
C SER A 238 0.80 -1.78 -10.52
N THR A 239 -0.06 -2.60 -9.92
CA THR A 239 -1.21 -2.18 -9.09
C THR A 239 -1.39 -3.12 -7.88
N SER A 240 -2.05 -2.70 -6.82
CA SER A 240 -2.48 -3.53 -5.70
C SER A 240 -4.00 -3.79 -5.81
N PRO A 241 -4.57 -4.70 -5.01
CA PRO A 241 -6.02 -4.69 -4.79
C PRO A 241 -6.49 -3.30 -4.34
N ASN A 242 -7.68 -2.88 -4.77
CA ASN A 242 -8.28 -1.59 -4.38
C ASN A 242 -8.45 -1.43 -2.86
N TRP A 243 -8.58 -2.55 -2.15
CA TRP A 243 -8.65 -2.60 -0.70
C TRP A 243 -8.10 -3.95 -0.21
N MET A 244 -7.40 -3.92 0.92
CA MET A 244 -6.89 -5.08 1.63
C MET A 244 -6.90 -4.77 3.13
N ALA A 245 -7.28 -5.75 3.94
CA ALA A 245 -7.14 -5.71 5.39
C ALA A 245 -6.74 -7.09 5.92
N GLU A 246 -6.20 -7.10 7.14
CA GLU A 246 -5.87 -8.29 7.91
C GLU A 246 -6.25 -8.09 9.38
N SER A 247 -6.25 -9.17 10.17
CA SER A 247 -6.58 -9.15 11.60
C SER A 247 -5.40 -8.83 12.52
N ASP A 248 -4.19 -8.68 11.97
CA ASP A 248 -2.92 -8.63 12.72
C ASP A 248 -2.63 -9.87 13.60
N GLN A 249 -3.31 -11.00 13.33
CA GLN A 249 -3.12 -12.25 14.06
C GLN A 249 -3.00 -13.45 13.11
N GLY A 250 -1.85 -14.11 13.16
CA GLY A 250 -1.60 -15.35 12.43
C GLY A 250 -2.59 -16.45 12.82
N THR A 251 -2.98 -17.28 11.86
CA THR A 251 -3.94 -18.39 11.95
C THR A 251 -5.37 -18.03 12.39
N ALA A 252 -5.72 -16.75 12.51
CA ALA A 252 -7.06 -16.32 12.88
C ALA A 252 -8.12 -16.50 11.77
N TYR A 253 -7.66 -16.75 10.53
CA TYR A 253 -8.48 -16.88 9.31
C TYR A 253 -9.32 -15.62 9.02
N PHE A 254 -8.67 -14.45 8.96
CA PHE A 254 -9.34 -13.24 8.48
C PHE A 254 -9.88 -13.46 7.05
N GLY A 255 -11.15 -13.14 6.83
CA GLY A 255 -11.81 -13.42 5.56
C GLY A 255 -12.40 -14.82 5.46
N TRP A 256 -12.52 -15.57 6.56
CA TRP A 256 -13.21 -16.87 6.59
C TRP A 256 -14.64 -16.76 6.04
N SER A 257 -15.34 -15.70 6.44
CA SER A 257 -16.62 -15.31 5.87
C SER A 257 -16.60 -13.82 5.50
N VAL A 258 -17.15 -13.48 4.34
CA VAL A 258 -17.22 -12.11 3.82
C VAL A 258 -18.59 -11.89 3.20
N GLY A 259 -19.18 -10.73 3.47
CA GLY A 259 -20.45 -10.31 2.89
C GLY A 259 -20.55 -8.81 2.73
N THR A 260 -21.55 -8.35 1.98
CA THR A 260 -21.99 -6.95 2.11
C THR A 260 -22.64 -6.76 3.47
N ALA A 261 -22.31 -5.68 4.15
CA ALA A 261 -23.00 -5.24 5.36
C ALA A 261 -24.26 -4.42 5.06
N GLY A 262 -24.52 -4.11 3.78
CA GLY A 262 -25.49 -3.09 3.38
C GLY A 262 -24.90 -1.69 3.57
N ASP A 263 -25.72 -0.66 3.55
CA ASP A 263 -25.34 0.72 3.91
C ASP A 263 -25.68 0.94 5.39
N VAL A 264 -24.72 0.67 6.28
CA VAL A 264 -24.95 0.63 7.74
C VAL A 264 -24.92 2.02 8.36
N ASN A 265 -24.40 3.01 7.62
CA ASN A 265 -24.26 4.40 8.06
C ASN A 265 -25.17 5.39 7.29
N GLY A 266 -25.89 4.92 6.27
CA GLY A 266 -26.84 5.70 5.48
C GLY A 266 -26.19 6.74 4.58
N ASP A 267 -24.93 6.52 4.17
CA ASP A 267 -24.17 7.49 3.37
C ASP A 267 -24.33 7.29 1.84
N GLY A 268 -25.09 6.28 1.44
CA GLY A 268 -25.37 5.93 0.05
C GLY A 268 -24.35 4.98 -0.56
N PHE A 269 -23.35 4.51 0.20
CA PHE A 269 -22.38 3.51 -0.23
C PHE A 269 -22.59 2.20 0.56
N SER A 270 -22.45 1.06 -0.10
CA SER A 270 -22.49 -0.21 0.61
C SER A 270 -21.17 -0.51 1.31
N ASP A 271 -21.28 -1.09 2.49
CA ASP A 271 -20.22 -1.48 3.39
C ASP A 271 -19.93 -2.99 3.30
N VAL A 272 -18.82 -3.40 3.89
CA VAL A 272 -18.36 -4.80 3.92
C VAL A 272 -18.21 -5.29 5.35
N ILE A 273 -18.66 -6.52 5.60
CA ILE A 273 -18.42 -7.24 6.85
C ILE A 273 -17.50 -8.45 6.59
N VAL A 274 -16.54 -8.64 7.50
CA VAL A 274 -15.55 -9.72 7.45
C VAL A 274 -15.53 -10.46 8.79
N GLY A 275 -15.63 -11.78 8.76
CA GLY A 275 -15.57 -12.65 9.93
C GLY A 275 -14.22 -13.36 10.08
N VAL A 276 -13.82 -13.56 11.34
CA VAL A 276 -12.51 -14.07 11.78
C VAL A 276 -12.72 -15.03 12.96
N PRO A 277 -13.22 -16.26 12.72
CA PRO A 277 -13.69 -17.15 13.79
C PRO A 277 -12.60 -17.59 14.77
N LEU A 278 -11.33 -17.64 14.36
CA LEU A 278 -10.24 -18.10 15.23
C LEU A 278 -9.42 -16.95 15.81
N TYR A 279 -10.04 -15.77 15.94
CA TYR A 279 -9.39 -14.63 16.59
C TYR A 279 -9.28 -14.86 18.11
N ASP A 280 -8.10 -14.59 18.68
CA ASP A 280 -7.79 -14.67 20.12
C ASP A 280 -7.54 -13.27 20.71
N ASN A 281 -8.25 -12.89 21.78
CA ASN A 281 -8.01 -11.64 22.51
C ASN A 281 -8.34 -11.74 24.02
N GLY A 282 -7.61 -12.61 24.69
CA GLY A 282 -7.85 -12.94 26.10
C GLY A 282 -8.55 -14.28 26.27
N GLU A 283 -9.35 -14.67 25.28
CA GLU A 283 -9.97 -15.99 25.17
C GLU A 283 -9.56 -16.69 23.86
N ASN A 284 -9.34 -18.00 23.90
CA ASN A 284 -8.94 -18.77 22.72
C ASN A 284 -10.12 -18.99 21.77
N ASN A 285 -9.96 -18.73 20.47
CA ASN A 285 -10.95 -18.86 19.40
C ASN A 285 -12.29 -18.18 19.76
N GLU A 286 -12.22 -17.02 20.41
CA GLU A 286 -13.43 -16.27 20.72
C GLU A 286 -14.09 -15.65 19.48
N GLY A 287 -13.27 -15.43 18.46
CA GLY A 287 -13.67 -14.93 17.16
C GLY A 287 -13.97 -13.44 17.16
N ARG A 288 -13.86 -12.84 15.98
CA ARG A 288 -14.13 -11.42 15.76
C ARG A 288 -14.84 -11.19 14.42
N ALA A 289 -15.66 -10.15 14.36
CA ALA A 289 -16.18 -9.59 13.11
C ALA A 289 -15.74 -8.14 12.94
N TYR A 290 -15.58 -7.70 11.69
CA TYR A 290 -15.14 -6.37 11.30
C TYR A 290 -16.11 -5.78 10.26
N VAL A 291 -16.50 -4.52 10.41
CA VAL A 291 -17.20 -3.77 9.36
C VAL A 291 -16.29 -2.66 8.84
N TYR A 292 -16.27 -2.48 7.53
CA TYR A 292 -15.51 -1.43 6.84
C TYR A 292 -16.48 -0.61 5.98
N HIS A 293 -16.55 0.69 6.25
CA HIS A 293 -17.42 1.56 5.48
C HIS A 293 -16.95 1.73 4.04
N GLY A 294 -17.89 1.74 3.11
CA GLY A 294 -17.72 2.18 1.74
C GLY A 294 -17.59 3.70 1.64
N SER A 295 -17.13 4.17 0.49
CA SER A 295 -17.08 5.60 0.16
C SER A 295 -16.90 5.78 -1.34
N GLY A 296 -17.01 7.03 -1.80
CA GLY A 296 -16.65 7.39 -3.18
C GLY A 296 -15.19 7.07 -3.57
N THR A 297 -14.32 6.80 -2.60
CA THR A 297 -12.93 6.37 -2.81
C THR A 297 -12.68 4.88 -2.55
N GLY A 298 -13.72 4.09 -2.27
CA GLY A 298 -13.64 2.68 -1.90
C GLY A 298 -13.78 2.45 -0.39
N LEU A 299 -13.40 1.26 0.08
CA LEU A 299 -13.53 0.85 1.47
C LEU A 299 -12.51 1.55 2.38
N SER A 300 -12.91 1.86 3.62
CA SER A 300 -12.03 2.39 4.67
C SER A 300 -10.88 1.42 4.98
N GLY A 301 -9.66 1.93 5.13
CA GLY A 301 -8.49 1.13 5.53
C GLY A 301 -8.52 0.66 6.99
N THR A 302 -9.38 1.25 7.82
CA THR A 302 -9.60 0.85 9.22
C THR A 302 -11.05 0.40 9.40
N PRO A 303 -11.31 -0.64 10.22
CA PRO A 303 -12.68 -1.03 10.51
C PRO A 303 -13.41 0.11 11.22
N SER A 304 -14.65 0.37 10.82
CA SER A 304 -15.54 1.30 11.52
C SER A 304 -16.14 0.67 12.76
N TRP A 305 -16.26 -0.66 12.77
CA TRP A 305 -16.79 -1.42 13.90
C TRP A 305 -16.15 -2.80 13.98
N THR A 306 -16.02 -3.30 15.21
CA THR A 306 -15.60 -4.68 15.50
C THR A 306 -16.41 -5.25 16.66
N ALA A 307 -16.66 -6.56 16.64
CA ALA A 307 -17.22 -7.28 17.78
C ALA A 307 -16.47 -8.59 18.04
N GLU A 308 -16.39 -8.95 19.31
CA GLU A 308 -15.83 -10.19 19.86
C GLU A 308 -16.85 -10.85 20.77
N SER A 309 -16.76 -12.18 20.94
CA SER A 309 -17.67 -12.88 21.85
C SER A 309 -17.25 -12.78 23.31
N ASN A 310 -15.97 -12.54 23.63
CA ASN A 310 -15.41 -12.66 24.97
C ASN A 310 -15.69 -14.04 25.62
N GLN A 311 -15.76 -15.09 24.79
CA GLN A 311 -15.99 -16.46 25.24
C GLN A 311 -15.08 -17.41 24.47
N ALA A 312 -14.31 -18.22 25.20
CA ALA A 312 -13.46 -19.23 24.59
C ALA A 312 -14.26 -20.18 23.68
N SER A 313 -13.71 -20.41 22.49
CA SER A 313 -14.25 -21.30 21.44
C SER A 313 -15.64 -20.92 20.96
N ALA A 314 -16.04 -19.65 21.03
CA ALA A 314 -17.32 -19.20 20.49
C ALA A 314 -17.33 -19.09 18.96
N GLU A 315 -16.16 -18.89 18.34
CA GLU A 315 -15.99 -18.81 16.90
C GLU A 315 -16.87 -17.71 16.25
N LEU A 316 -16.99 -16.54 16.90
CA LEU A 316 -17.72 -15.39 16.34
C LEU A 316 -17.11 -14.98 14.99
N GLY A 317 -17.97 -14.79 13.98
CA GLY A 317 -17.53 -14.46 12.63
C GLY A 317 -17.29 -15.68 11.73
N ILE A 318 -17.68 -16.89 12.17
CA ILE A 318 -17.72 -18.07 11.29
C ILE A 318 -18.71 -17.88 10.11
N SER A 319 -19.74 -17.06 10.33
CA SER A 319 -20.65 -16.58 9.29
C SER A 319 -21.01 -15.12 9.56
N VAL A 320 -21.05 -14.33 8.49
CA VAL A 320 -21.41 -12.90 8.53
C VAL A 320 -22.29 -12.55 7.33
N GLY A 321 -23.07 -11.49 7.47
CA GLY A 321 -23.79 -10.88 6.35
C GLY A 321 -24.62 -9.68 6.78
N THR A 322 -25.23 -9.01 5.81
CA THR A 322 -26.30 -8.05 6.08
C THR A 322 -27.54 -8.80 6.59
N ALA A 323 -28.21 -8.23 7.59
CA ALA A 323 -29.54 -8.64 8.00
C ALA A 323 -30.63 -7.87 7.21
N GLY A 324 -30.25 -6.88 6.41
CA GLY A 324 -31.16 -5.83 5.92
C GLY A 324 -31.48 -4.83 7.02
N ASP A 325 -32.41 -3.91 6.78
CA ASP A 325 -32.97 -3.04 7.82
C ASP A 325 -34.06 -3.82 8.56
N VAL A 326 -33.71 -4.52 9.65
CA VAL A 326 -34.66 -5.40 10.34
C VAL A 326 -35.53 -4.66 11.35
N ASN A 327 -35.16 -3.42 11.72
CA ASN A 327 -35.89 -2.61 12.68
C ASN A 327 -36.69 -1.45 12.03
N GLY A 328 -36.50 -1.22 10.72
CA GLY A 328 -37.20 -0.20 9.93
C GLY A 328 -36.70 1.23 10.17
N ASP A 329 -35.46 1.42 10.63
CA ASP A 329 -34.88 2.73 10.94
C ASP A 329 -34.20 3.42 9.74
N GLY A 330 -34.15 2.73 8.60
CA GLY A 330 -33.57 3.22 7.36
C GLY A 330 -32.09 2.92 7.18
N TYR A 331 -31.44 2.22 8.13
CA TYR A 331 -30.05 1.79 8.04
C TYR A 331 -29.98 0.27 7.86
N SER A 332 -28.97 -0.21 7.15
CA SER A 332 -28.75 -1.67 7.07
C SER A 332 -28.19 -2.20 8.38
N ASP A 333 -28.70 -3.34 8.83
CA ASP A 333 -28.20 -4.08 9.98
C ASP A 333 -27.29 -5.23 9.53
N VAL A 334 -26.50 -5.76 10.46
CA VAL A 334 -25.61 -6.90 10.22
C VAL A 334 -25.94 -8.07 11.14
N ILE A 335 -25.67 -9.28 10.68
CA ILE A 335 -25.78 -10.51 11.47
C ILE A 335 -24.46 -11.26 11.51
N VAL A 336 -24.08 -11.75 12.69
CA VAL A 336 -22.84 -12.49 12.94
C VAL A 336 -23.14 -13.77 13.70
N GLY A 337 -22.73 -14.91 13.14
CA GLY A 337 -22.84 -16.20 13.82
C GLY A 337 -21.62 -16.47 14.72
N ALA A 338 -21.87 -17.07 15.88
CA ALA A 338 -20.89 -17.65 16.78
C ALA A 338 -21.25 -19.14 16.98
N TYR A 339 -20.77 -19.97 16.06
CA TYR A 339 -21.16 -21.39 15.98
C TYR A 339 -20.79 -22.14 17.26
N GLY A 340 -19.59 -21.91 17.79
CA GLY A 340 -19.11 -22.61 18.98
C GLY A 340 -19.89 -22.27 20.25
N SER A 341 -20.52 -21.09 20.33
CA SER A 341 -21.42 -20.71 21.42
C SER A 341 -22.91 -20.93 21.11
N ASN A 342 -23.25 -21.50 19.94
CA ASN A 342 -24.61 -21.70 19.44
C ASN A 342 -25.46 -20.42 19.35
N ASN A 343 -24.84 -19.27 19.08
CA ASN A 343 -25.50 -17.98 19.03
C ASN A 343 -25.45 -17.35 17.63
N ALA A 344 -26.41 -16.47 17.36
CA ALA A 344 -26.37 -15.51 16.26
C ALA A 344 -26.76 -14.14 16.80
N TYR A 345 -25.98 -13.12 16.43
CA TYR A 345 -26.14 -11.75 16.91
C TYR A 345 -26.52 -10.85 15.76
N VAL A 346 -27.56 -10.03 15.94
CA VAL A 346 -27.90 -8.92 15.04
C VAL A 346 -27.39 -7.63 15.68
N TYR A 347 -26.69 -6.82 14.90
CA TYR A 347 -26.24 -5.50 15.32
C TYR A 347 -26.85 -4.45 14.40
N HIS A 348 -27.47 -3.44 15.01
CA HIS A 348 -28.19 -2.43 14.25
C HIS A 348 -27.26 -1.37 13.66
N GLY A 349 -27.58 -0.95 12.43
CA GLY A 349 -27.00 0.23 11.80
C GLY A 349 -27.50 1.52 12.45
N SER A 350 -26.85 2.63 12.10
CA SER A 350 -27.25 3.97 12.55
C SER A 350 -26.53 5.02 11.72
N GLY A 351 -26.85 6.31 11.84
CA GLY A 351 -26.07 7.37 11.18
C GLY A 351 -24.57 7.43 11.55
N SER A 352 -24.14 6.68 12.57
CA SER A 352 -22.72 6.50 12.94
C SER A 352 -22.12 5.15 12.51
N GLY A 353 -22.89 4.29 11.85
CA GLY A 353 -22.55 2.90 11.55
C GLY A 353 -23.06 1.92 12.62
N VAL A 354 -22.52 0.70 12.60
CA VAL A 354 -22.89 -0.36 13.55
C VAL A 354 -22.42 -0.04 14.97
N SER A 355 -23.24 -0.36 15.98
CA SER A 355 -22.88 -0.22 17.40
C SER A 355 -23.29 -1.44 18.23
N THR A 356 -22.66 -1.63 19.39
CA THR A 356 -22.90 -2.73 20.35
C THR A 356 -23.69 -2.29 21.57
#